data_AF-A0A7I7RWV9-F1
#
_entry.id   AF-A0A7I7RWV9-F1
#
_cell.length_a   1.000
_cell.length_b   1.000
_cell.length_c   1.000
_cell.angle_alpha   90.00
_cell.angle_beta   90.00
_cell.angle_gamma   90.00
#
_symmetry.space_group_name_H-M   'P 1'
#
loop_
_entity.id
_entity.type
_entity.pdbx_description
1 polymer ?
#
loop_
_entity_poly.entity_id
_entity_poly.type
_entity_poly.pdbx_seq_one_letter_code
_entity_poly.pdbx_strand_id
1 'polypeptide(L)'
;MKLHETCTTDQAAPQFEHEWQRRAFGLALALSEFRHYSWSEFQESLIATIGDWEATPETERNEWEYFDHWVAALEDVVDRHQLLTAPLLTDAGDHALPAAHDHDHDHDHDH
;
A
#
# COMPACT_ATOMS: atom_id res chain seq x y z
N MET A 1 9.92 -27.46 28.06
CA MET A 1 9.74 -27.67 26.62
C MET A 1 10.78 -26.79 25.93
N LYS A 2 11.90 -27.37 25.47
CA LYS A 2 12.96 -26.59 24.81
C LYS A 2 12.71 -26.65 23.30
N LEU A 3 12.41 -25.50 22.71
CA LEU A 3 12.32 -25.36 21.26
C LEU A 3 13.71 -25.64 20.67
N HIS A 4 13.74 -26.43 19.60
CA HIS A 4 14.97 -26.79 18.87
C HIS A 4 15.52 -25.53 18.17
N GLU A 5 16.84 -25.34 18.12
CA GLU A 5 17.48 -24.11 17.59
C GLU A 5 17.14 -23.82 16.12
N THR A 6 16.70 -24.82 15.36
CA THR A 6 16.21 -24.68 13.98
C THR A 6 14.71 -24.34 13.87
N CYS A 7 14.01 -24.19 14.99
CA CYS A 7 12.62 -23.71 15.06
C CYS A 7 12.54 -22.16 15.01
N THR A 8 13.64 -21.48 14.70
CA THR A 8 13.62 -20.09 14.22
C THR A 8 13.59 -20.15 12.70
N THR A 9 12.48 -20.56 12.11
CA THR A 9 12.30 -20.44 10.66
C THR A 9 11.82 -19.02 10.34
N ASP A 10 12.72 -18.05 10.56
CA ASP A 10 12.64 -16.70 9.99
C ASP A 10 13.32 -16.66 8.59
N GLN A 11 13.89 -17.78 8.12
CA GLN A 11 14.61 -17.84 6.85
C GLN A 11 13.75 -17.60 5.59
N ALA A 12 12.43 -17.49 5.75
CA ALA A 12 11.48 -17.16 4.67
C ALA A 12 10.70 -15.87 4.94
N ALA A 13 11.00 -15.14 6.02
CA ALA A 13 10.41 -13.83 6.24
C ALA A 13 10.97 -12.85 5.19
N PRO A 14 10.12 -12.02 4.56
CA PRO A 14 10.61 -10.94 3.72
C PRO A 14 11.54 -10.05 4.55
N GLN A 15 12.78 -9.87 4.08
CA GLN A 15 13.70 -8.95 4.72
C GLN A 15 13.26 -7.52 4.36
N PHE A 16 13.09 -6.69 5.39
CA PHE A 16 12.73 -5.29 5.23
C PHE A 16 13.92 -4.45 5.70
N GLU A 17 14.53 -3.73 4.78
CA GLU A 17 15.61 -2.78 5.03
C GLU A 17 15.08 -1.48 5.64
N HIS A 18 13.84 -1.11 5.32
CA HIS A 18 13.19 0.08 5.84
C HIS A 18 11.79 -0.22 6.43
N GLU A 19 11.37 0.61 7.40
CA GLU A 19 10.04 0.45 8.01
C GLU A 19 8.89 0.57 7.01
N TRP A 20 9.05 1.45 6.01
CA TRP A 20 8.03 1.66 4.99
C TRP A 20 7.80 0.40 4.14
N GLN A 21 8.83 -0.41 3.89
CA GLN A 21 8.71 -1.66 3.11
C GLN A 21 7.80 -2.67 3.82
N ARG A 22 7.89 -2.75 5.15
CA ARG A 22 7.01 -3.58 5.97
C ARG A 22 5.57 -3.09 5.95
N ARG A 23 5.37 -1.76 6.00
CA ARG A 23 4.04 -1.14 5.93
C ARG A 23 3.40 -1.38 4.57
N ALA A 24 4.16 -1.20 3.50
CA ALA A 24 3.75 -1.49 2.13
C ALA A 24 3.29 -2.94 2.05
N PHE A 25 4.14 -3.91 2.40
CA PHE A 25 3.81 -5.34 2.41
C PHE A 25 2.52 -5.66 3.19
N GLY A 26 2.40 -5.13 4.41
CA GLY A 26 1.21 -5.32 5.24
C GLY A 26 -0.05 -4.74 4.59
N LEU A 27 0.05 -3.60 3.91
CA LEU A 27 -1.08 -2.98 3.22
C LEU A 27 -1.57 -3.85 2.04
N ALA A 28 -0.68 -4.35 1.17
CA ALA A 28 -1.14 -5.21 0.08
C ALA A 28 -1.75 -6.52 0.58
N LEU A 29 -1.16 -7.11 1.64
CA LEU A 29 -1.70 -8.32 2.22
C LEU A 29 -3.09 -8.07 2.80
N ALA A 30 -3.26 -6.99 3.58
CA ALA A 30 -4.54 -6.62 4.16
C ALA A 30 -5.60 -6.40 3.07
N LEU A 31 -5.31 -5.62 2.03
CA LEU A 31 -6.26 -5.36 0.94
C LEU A 31 -6.70 -6.66 0.23
N SER A 32 -5.76 -7.59 0.01
CA SER A 32 -6.09 -8.90 -0.54
C SER A 32 -6.93 -9.75 0.42
N GLU A 33 -6.62 -9.75 1.71
CA GLU A 33 -7.37 -10.50 2.74
C GLU A 33 -8.81 -9.97 2.88
N PHE A 34 -8.98 -8.65 2.79
CA PHE A 34 -10.29 -7.99 2.74
C PHE A 34 -11.01 -8.13 1.39
N ARG A 35 -10.46 -8.92 0.46
CA ARG A 35 -11.08 -9.27 -0.83
C ARG A 35 -11.29 -8.09 -1.78
N HIS A 36 -10.53 -7.01 -1.61
CA HIS A 36 -10.53 -5.89 -2.55
C HIS A 36 -9.93 -6.29 -3.90
N TYR A 37 -8.91 -7.14 -3.88
CA TYR A 37 -8.36 -7.82 -5.05
C TYR A 37 -7.84 -9.21 -4.68
N SER A 38 -7.45 -10.01 -5.66
CA SER A 38 -6.84 -11.33 -5.40
C SER A 38 -5.32 -11.23 -5.28
N TRP A 39 -4.70 -11.98 -4.38
CA TRP A 39 -3.24 -11.98 -4.23
C TRP A 39 -2.52 -12.31 -5.55
N SER A 40 -3.07 -13.22 -6.36
CA SER A 40 -2.56 -13.55 -7.69
C SER A 40 -2.54 -12.34 -8.63
N GLU A 41 -3.55 -11.48 -8.58
CA GLU A 41 -3.61 -10.28 -9.41
C GLU A 41 -2.48 -9.29 -9.04
N PHE A 42 -2.20 -9.15 -7.75
CA PHE A 42 -1.04 -8.37 -7.30
C PHE A 42 0.28 -8.97 -7.78
N GLN A 43 0.44 -10.29 -7.70
CA GLN A 43 1.64 -10.98 -8.21
C GLN A 43 1.82 -10.78 -9.72
N GLU A 44 0.74 -10.86 -10.50
CA GLU A 44 0.76 -10.58 -11.94
C GLU A 44 1.15 -9.14 -12.23
N SER A 45 0.60 -8.18 -11.48
CA SER A 45 0.97 -6.76 -11.57
C SER A 45 2.45 -6.55 -11.31
N LEU A 46 3.00 -7.17 -10.27
CA LEU A 46 4.41 -7.08 -9.92
C LEU A 46 5.33 -7.66 -11.01
N ILE A 47 4.95 -8.80 -11.59
CA ILE A 47 5.70 -9.40 -12.70
C ILE A 47 5.70 -8.46 -13.91
N ALA A 48 4.56 -7.83 -14.22
CA ALA A 48 4.46 -6.87 -15.32
C ALA A 48 5.34 -5.64 -15.05
N THR A 49 5.25 -5.03 -13.86
CA THR A 49 6.06 -3.86 -13.48
C THR A 49 7.56 -4.14 -13.57
N ILE A 50 8.00 -5.31 -13.09
CA ILE A 50 9.41 -5.73 -13.19
C ILE A 50 9.79 -5.94 -14.66
N GLY A 51 8.93 -6.61 -15.46
CA GLY A 51 9.17 -6.82 -16.88
C GLY A 51 9.31 -5.52 -17.67
N ASP A 52 8.50 -4.51 -17.36
CA ASP A 52 8.57 -3.19 -17.97
C ASP A 52 9.88 -2.46 -17.61
N TRP A 53 10.34 -2.59 -16.36
CA TRP A 53 11.65 -2.07 -15.95
C TRP A 53 12.80 -2.82 -16.64
N GLU A 54 12.72 -4.14 -16.75
CA GLU A 54 13.73 -4.96 -17.44
C GLU A 54 13.83 -4.62 -18.93
N ALA A 55 12.71 -4.22 -19.54
CA ALA A 55 12.65 -3.76 -20.93
C ALA A 55 13.15 -2.31 -21.13
N THR A 56 13.29 -1.53 -20.05
CA THR A 56 13.74 -0.13 -20.12
C THR A 56 15.24 -0.05 -20.47
N PRO A 57 15.67 0.81 -21.41
CA PRO A 57 17.09 0.95 -21.77
C PRO A 57 17.97 1.26 -20.56
N GLU A 58 19.19 0.70 -20.50
CA GLU A 58 20.12 0.92 -19.37
C GLU A 58 20.43 2.40 -19.10
N THR A 59 20.36 3.26 -20.12
CA THR A 59 20.56 4.71 -20.01
C THR A 59 19.46 5.43 -19.24
N GLU A 60 18.28 4.82 -19.12
CA GLU A 60 17.09 5.36 -18.47
C GLU A 60 16.69 4.54 -17.24
N ARG A 61 17.42 3.45 -16.98
CA ARG A 61 17.12 2.51 -15.90
C ARG A 61 17.71 3.02 -14.59
N ASN A 62 16.84 3.19 -13.60
CA ASN A 62 17.27 3.48 -12.22
C ASN A 62 17.92 2.23 -11.58
N GLU A 63 18.53 2.42 -10.41
CA GLU A 63 19.03 1.30 -9.60
C GLU A 63 17.89 0.32 -9.27
N TRP A 64 18.24 -0.97 -9.16
CA TRP A 64 17.25 -2.01 -8.91
C TRP A 64 16.81 -1.99 -7.45
N GLU A 65 15.58 -1.53 -7.23
CA GLU A 65 14.96 -1.44 -5.91
C GLU A 65 13.69 -2.29 -5.89
N TYR A 66 13.78 -3.50 -5.34
CA TYR A 66 12.69 -4.48 -5.36
C TYR A 66 11.39 -3.92 -4.76
N PHE A 67 11.49 -3.20 -3.64
CA PHE A 67 10.32 -2.64 -2.97
C PHE A 67 9.74 -1.41 -3.68
N ASP A 68 10.50 -0.72 -4.54
CA ASP A 68 9.95 0.36 -5.38
C ASP A 68 9.04 -0.23 -6.46
N HIS A 69 9.48 -1.30 -7.12
CA HIS A 69 8.62 -2.06 -8.05
C HIS A 69 7.40 -2.65 -7.35
N TRP A 70 7.57 -3.10 -6.11
CA TRP A 70 6.50 -3.61 -5.29
C TRP A 70 5.43 -2.55 -4.98
N VAL A 71 5.85 -1.33 -4.62
CA VAL A 71 4.93 -0.21 -4.39
C VAL A 71 4.25 0.22 -5.68
N ALA A 72 4.98 0.34 -6.79
CA ALA A 72 4.40 0.68 -8.09
C ALA A 72 3.34 -0.33 -8.54
N ALA A 73 3.60 -1.63 -8.33
CA ALA A 73 2.62 -2.67 -8.60
C ALA A 73 1.38 -2.58 -7.69
N LEU A 74 1.57 -2.22 -6.42
CA LEU A 74 0.45 -2.01 -5.49
C LEU A 74 -0.41 -0.82 -5.91
N GLU A 75 0.20 0.29 -6.32
CA GLU A 75 -0.48 1.48 -6.82
C GLU A 75 -1.36 1.15 -8.03
N ASP A 76 -0.82 0.38 -9.00
CA ASP A 76 -1.58 -0.03 -10.19
C ASP A 76 -2.82 -0.86 -9.81
N VAL A 77 -2.68 -1.86 -8.94
CA VAL A 77 -3.81 -2.69 -8.49
C VAL A 77 -4.85 -1.83 -7.75
N VAL A 78 -4.40 -0.93 -6.88
CA VAL A 78 -5.27 -0.06 -6.10
C VAL A 78 -6.06 0.92 -6.99
N ASP A 79 -5.42 1.46 -8.02
CA ASP A 79 -6.06 2.35 -9.01
C ASP A 79 -7.07 1.58 -9.87
N ARG A 80 -6.70 0.41 -10.39
CA ARG A 80 -7.59 -0.45 -11.20
C ARG A 80 -8.87 -0.84 -10.45
N HIS A 81 -8.78 -1.09 -9.16
CA HIS A 81 -9.92 -1.42 -8.30
C HIS A 81 -10.61 -0.19 -7.71
N GLN A 82 -10.14 1.02 -8.03
CA GLN A 82 -10.67 2.29 -7.52
C GLN A 82 -10.82 2.33 -5.99
N LEU A 83 -9.85 1.72 -5.29
CA LEU A 83 -9.91 1.57 -3.83
C LEU A 83 -9.61 2.87 -3.10
N LEU A 84 -9.05 3.85 -3.80
CA LEU A 84 -8.83 5.20 -3.29
C LEU A 84 -10.08 6.04 -3.58
N THR A 85 -10.80 6.40 -2.51
CA THR A 85 -11.63 7.59 -2.57
C THR A 85 -10.71 8.81 -2.46
N ALA A 86 -11.06 9.93 -3.09
CA ALA A 86 -10.27 11.16 -3.10
C ALA A 86 -9.61 11.44 -1.74
N PRO A 87 -8.34 11.92 -1.72
CA PRO A 87 -7.54 11.99 -0.50
C PRO A 87 -8.35 12.67 0.60
N LEU A 88 -8.44 11.99 1.74
CA LEU A 88 -8.95 12.58 2.95
C LEU A 88 -8.12 13.85 3.18
N LEU A 89 -8.78 14.99 3.32
CA LEU A 89 -8.07 16.20 3.72
C LEU A 89 -7.39 15.90 5.05
N THR A 90 -6.06 15.90 5.07
CA THR A 90 -5.27 15.75 6.29
C THR A 90 -4.61 17.07 6.64
N ASP A 91 -4.41 17.33 7.93
CA ASP A 91 -3.60 18.45 8.37
C ASP A 91 -2.10 18.15 8.22
N ALA A 92 -1.25 19.11 8.58
CA ALA A 92 0.20 18.97 8.51
C ALA A 92 0.77 17.81 9.37
N GLY A 93 -0.03 17.21 10.25
CA GLY A 93 0.30 16.05 11.08
C GLY A 93 -0.29 14.72 10.59
N ASP A 94 -0.82 14.67 9.36
CA ASP A 94 -1.49 13.49 8.78
C ASP A 94 -2.75 13.05 9.55
N HIS A 95 -3.33 13.98 10.33
CA HIS A 95 -4.61 13.72 10.98
C HIS A 95 -5.76 13.94 10.01
N ALA A 96 -6.63 12.94 9.93
CA ALA A 96 -7.92 13.01 9.26
C ALA A 96 -8.70 14.26 9.67
N LEU A 97 -8.91 15.21 8.76
CA LEU A 97 -9.82 16.32 9.00
C LEU A 97 -11.26 15.79 8.91
N PRO A 98 -12.15 16.16 9.85
CA PRO A 98 -13.56 15.86 9.69
C PRO A 98 -14.05 16.51 8.39
N ALA A 99 -14.66 15.71 7.52
CA ALA A 99 -15.36 16.23 6.35
C ALA A 99 -16.29 17.34 6.82
N ALA A 100 -16.16 18.53 6.24
CA ALA A 100 -16.91 19.71 6.64
C ALA A 100 -18.41 19.38 6.72
N HIS A 101 -18.91 19.23 7.93
CA HIS A 101 -20.34 19.10 8.18
C HIS A 101 -20.88 20.52 8.09
N ASP A 102 -21.46 20.86 6.93
CA ASP A 102 -22.34 22.03 6.79
C ASP A 102 -23.58 21.77 7.67
N HIS A 103 -23.44 21.97 8.98
CA HIS A 103 -24.57 22.17 9.85
C HIS A 103 -24.97 23.64 9.74
N ASP A 104 -25.67 23.95 8.65
CA ASP A 104 -26.56 25.09 8.60
C ASP A 104 -27.77 24.77 9.49
N HIS A 105 -27.63 25.03 10.79
CA HIS A 105 -28.78 25.12 11.69
C HIS A 105 -29.04 26.59 11.97
N ASP A 106 -29.66 27.23 10.97
CA ASP A 106 -30.48 28.41 11.18
C ASP A 106 -31.73 27.97 11.94
N HIS A 107 -31.71 28.14 13.27
CA HIS A 107 -32.91 28.13 14.08
C HIS A 107 -32.97 29.42 14.88
N ASP A 108 -33.44 30.45 14.18
CA ASP A 108 -34.14 31.57 14.76
C ASP A 108 -35.39 31.04 15.50
N HIS A 109 -35.36 31.10 16.83
CA HIS A 109 -36.56 30.98 17.65
C HIS A 109 -36.54 32.09 18.70
N ASP A 110 -37.12 33.20 18.26
CA ASP A 110 -37.75 34.29 19.01
C ASP A 110 -38.42 33.79 20.31
N HIS A 111 -38.09 34.42 21.45
CA HIS A 111 -38.90 34.47 22.67
C HIS A 111 -38.51 35.63 23.59
#